data_AF-A0A435TZC2-F1
#
_entry.id   AF-A0A435TZC2-F1
#
_cell.length_a   1.000
_cell.length_b   1.000
_cell.length_c   1.000
_cell.angle_alpha   90.00
_cell.angle_beta   90.00
_cell.angle_gamma   90.00
#
_symmetry.space_group_name_H-M   'P 1'
#
loop_
_entity.id
_entity.type
_entity.pdbx_description
1 polymer ?
#
loop_
_entity_poly.entity_id
_entity_poly.type
_entity_poly.pdbx_seq_one_letter_code
_entity_poly.pdbx_strand_id
1 'polypeptide(L)' 'MTLGHVLITGGSAGIGRASVERCLADEYEPVVIDREGERCIHADLSNPSATAAAPDKALQQGPITRLRACHINQATGFGP' A
#
# COMPACT_ATOMS: atom_id res chain seq x y z
N MET A 1 6.09 9.80 -18.60
CA MET A 1 4.98 8.82 -18.61
C MET A 1 5.27 7.85 -17.49
N THR A 2 4.30 7.51 -16.64
CA THR A 2 4.53 6.59 -15.52
C THR A 2 4.66 5.15 -16.01
N LEU A 3 5.51 4.34 -15.38
CA LEU A 3 5.71 2.93 -15.74
C LEU A 3 4.54 2.02 -15.34
N GLY A 4 3.61 2.52 -14.52
CA GLY A 4 2.35 1.86 -14.15
C GLY A 4 1.99 2.05 -12.67
N HIS A 5 0.82 1.54 -12.27
CA HIS A 5 0.35 1.61 -10.89
C HIS A 5 0.87 0.44 -10.05
N VAL A 6 1.37 0.75 -8.86
CA VAL A 6 1.86 -0.24 -7.88
C VAL A 6 1.00 -0.17 -6.63
N LEU A 7 0.26 -1.23 -6.33
CA LEU A 7 -0.51 -1.32 -5.10
C LEU A 7 0.43 -1.59 -3.92
N ILE A 8 0.41 -0.73 -2.90
CA ILE A 8 1.24 -0.84 -1.70
C ILE A 8 0.33 -0.87 -0.48
N THR A 9 0.42 -1.93 0.32
CA THR A 9 -0.25 -1.97 1.63
C THR A 9 0.65 -1.39 2.72
N GLY A 10 0.09 -0.70 3.72
CA GLY A 10 0.88 -0.15 4.83
C GLY A 10 1.84 0.97 4.41
N GLY A 11 1.53 1.70 3.33
CA GLY A 11 2.43 2.66 2.69
C GLY A 11 2.63 3.98 3.45
N SER A 12 1.91 4.23 4.54
CA SER A 12 1.98 5.51 5.25
C SER A 12 3.15 5.59 6.25
N ALA A 13 3.76 4.46 6.61
CA ALA A 13 4.85 4.41 7.59
C ALA A 13 5.90 3.31 7.31
N GLY A 14 7.01 3.36 8.03
CA GLY A 14 8.05 2.32 8.04
C GLY A 14 8.53 1.89 6.64
N ILE A 15 8.60 0.57 6.43
CA ILE A 15 9.04 -0.05 5.17
C ILE A 15 8.06 0.27 4.02
N GLY A 16 6.77 0.40 4.31
CA GLY A 16 5.78 0.76 3.29
C GLY A 16 6.00 2.16 2.75
N ARG A 17 6.27 3.15 3.61
CA ARG A 17 6.63 4.51 3.18
C ARG A 17 7.91 4.53 2.35
N ALA A 18 8.95 3.81 2.77
CA ALA A 18 10.17 3.68 1.97
C ALA A 18 9.90 3.03 0.60
N SER A 19 8.94 2.11 0.51
CA SER A 19 8.51 1.49 -0.74
C SER A 19 7.76 2.47 -1.64
N VAL A 20 6.92 3.34 -1.07
CA VAL A 20 6.23 4.43 -1.79
C VAL A 20 7.27 5.40 -2.37
N GLU A 21 8.20 5.88 -1.53
CA GLU A 21 9.28 6.79 -1.94
C GLU A 21 10.13 6.17 -3.06
N ARG A 22 10.47 4.88 -2.94
CA ARG A 22 11.21 4.18 -3.99
C ARG A 22 10.40 4.02 -5.27
N CYS A 23 9.11 3.70 -5.18
CA CYS A 23 8.24 3.58 -6.37
C CYS A 23 8.17 4.91 -7.13
N LEU A 24 8.03 6.03 -6.42
CA LEU A 24 8.04 7.36 -7.04
C LEU A 24 9.39 7.68 -7.70
N ALA A 25 10.50 7.35 -7.03
CA ALA A 25 11.84 7.53 -7.59
C ALA A 25 12.09 6.67 -8.85
N ASP A 26 11.44 5.51 -8.94
CA ASP A 26 11.48 4.61 -10.08
C ASP A 26 10.39 4.92 -11.14
N GLU A 27 9.73 6.09 -11.08
CA GLU A 27 8.71 6.55 -12.04
C GLU A 27 7.42 5.70 -12.09
N TYR A 28 7.10 5.00 -11.00
CA TYR A 28 5.81 4.35 -10.80
C TYR A 28 4.83 5.24 -10.03
N GLU A 29 3.54 4.98 -10.20
CA GLU A 29 2.47 5.63 -9.46
C GLU A 29 1.99 4.71 -8.31
N PRO A 30 2.31 5.01 -7.05
CA PRO A 30 1.90 4.19 -5.92
C PRO A 30 0.43 4.39 -5.57
N VAL A 31 -0.32 3.29 -5.48
CA VAL A 31 -1.68 3.26 -4.94
C VAL A 31 -1.61 2.68 -3.54
N VAL A 32 -1.80 3.50 -2.51
CA VAL A 32 -1.59 3.10 -1.12
C VAL A 32 -2.90 2.65 -0.48
N ILE A 33 -2.91 1.47 0.15
CA ILE A 33 -3.95 1.06 1.11
C ILE A 33 -3.33 1.06 2.50
N ASP A 34 -3.91 1.84 3.40
CA ASP A 34 -3.45 1.94 4.79
C ASP A 34 -4.64 2.26 5.70
N ARG A 35 -4.48 2.09 7.01
CA ARG A 35 -5.47 2.55 7.99
C ARG A 35 -5.41 4.08 8.13
N GLU A 36 -4.21 4.65 8.05
CA GLU A 36 -3.94 6.07 8.32
C GLU A 36 -3.15 6.73 7.17
N GLY A 37 -3.11 8.06 7.14
CA GLY A 37 -2.36 8.85 6.15
C GLY A 37 -3.25 9.64 5.19
N GLU A 38 -2.75 10.77 4.67
CA GLU A 38 -3.58 11.72 3.89
C GLU A 38 -3.83 11.29 2.44
N ARG A 39 -2.94 10.47 1.87
CA ARG A 39 -2.97 10.06 0.46
C ARG A 39 -3.02 8.55 0.33
N CYS A 40 -4.05 7.93 0.92
CA CYS A 40 -4.28 6.50 0.83
C CYS A 40 -5.78 6.17 0.72
N ILE A 41 -6.05 4.96 0.24
CA ILE A 41 -7.34 4.30 0.40
C ILE A 41 -7.39 3.77 1.83
N HIS A 42 -8.23 4.39 2.66
CA HIS A 42 -8.41 3.98 4.04
C HIS A 42 -9.10 2.60 4.11
N ALA A 43 -8.38 1.61 4.63
CA ALA A 43 -8.93 0.29 4.92
C ALA A 43 -8.15 -0.40 6.06
N ASP A 44 -8.89 -1.08 6.94
CA ASP A 44 -8.28 -1.97 7.92
C ASP A 44 -8.05 -3.34 7.29
N LEU A 45 -6.80 -3.63 6.93
CA LEU A 45 -6.43 -4.89 6.28
C LEU A 45 -6.52 -6.13 7.20
N SER A 46 -6.76 -5.94 8.49
CA SER A 46 -7.09 -7.05 9.41
C SER A 46 -8.55 -7.50 9.32
N ASN A 47 -9.42 -6.69 8.68
CA ASN A 47 -10.83 -7.01 8.42
C ASN A 47 -10.97 -7.58 7.00
N PRO A 48 -11.38 -8.86 6.83
CA PRO A 48 -11.49 -9.49 5.51
C PRO A 48 -12.41 -8.75 4.53
N SER A 49 -13.55 -8.21 5.01
CA SER A 49 -14.49 -7.48 4.17
C SER A 49 -13.92 -6.14 3.71
N ALA A 50 -13.16 -5.45 4.57
CA ALA A 50 -12.48 -4.21 4.20
C ALA A 50 -11.34 -4.48 3.21
N THR A 51 -10.57 -5.55 3.44
CA THR A 51 -9.51 -6.02 2.53
C THR A 51 -10.06 -6.38 1.15
N ALA A 52 -11.24 -7.00 1.07
CA ALA A 52 -11.87 -7.33 -0.20
C ALA A 52 -12.34 -6.10 -0.98
N ALA A 53 -12.79 -5.05 -0.29
CA ALA A 53 -13.33 -3.84 -0.92
C ALA A 53 -12.26 -2.81 -1.34
N ALA A 54 -11.07 -2.83 -0.72
CA ALA A 54 -10.02 -1.85 -0.99
C ALA A 54 -9.40 -1.95 -2.41
N PRO A 55 -9.17 -3.15 -2.98
CA PRO A 55 -8.70 -3.31 -4.36
C PRO A 55 -9.65 -2.70 -5.40
N ASP A 56 -10.96 -2.74 -5.19
CA ASP A 56 -11.92 -2.15 -6.13
C ASP A 56 -11.72 -0.63 -6.25
N LYS A 57 -11.41 0.04 -5.14
CA LYS A 57 -11.08 1.47 -5.13
C LYS A 57 -9.74 1.74 -5.82
N ALA A 58 -8.76 0.85 -5.63
CA ALA A 58 -7.46 0.97 -6.29
C ALA A 58 -7.58 0.83 -7.81
N LEU A 59 -8.40 -0.12 -8.28
CA LEU A 59 -8.62 -0.38 -9.71
C LEU A 59 -9.36 0.76 -10.41
N GLN A 60 -10.10 1.60 -9.70
CA GLN A 60 -10.70 2.82 -10.26
C GLN A 60 -9.66 3.86 -10.69
N GLN A 61 -8.44 3.81 -10.16
CA GLN A 61 -7.33 4.69 -10.55
C GLN A 61 -6.61 4.20 -11.81
N GLY A 62 -6.88 2.96 -12.22
CA GLY A 62 -6.31 2.31 -13.40
C GLY A 62 -5.82 0.90 -13.10
N PRO A 63 -5.31 0.19 -14.12
CA PRO A 63 -4.80 -1.18 -13.94
C PRO A 63 -3.58 -1.18 -13.01
N ILE A 64 -3.61 -2.07 -12.03
CA ILE A 64 -2.49 -2.36 -11.13
C ILE A 64 -1.56 -3.34 -11.83
N THR A 65 -0.30 -2.96 -12.03
CA THR A 65 0.68 -3.81 -12.73
C THR A 65 1.58 -4.56 -11.75
N ARG A 66 1.60 -4.16 -10.47
CA ARG A 66 2.40 -4.77 -9.39
C ARG A 66 1.72 -4.62 -8.04
N LEU A 67 2.02 -5.57 -7.15
CA LEU A 67 1.58 -5.56 -5.76
C LEU A 67 2.79 -5.68 -4.83
N ARG A 68 2.86 -4.82 -3.81
CA ARG A 68 3.81 -4.92 -2.69
C ARG A 68 3.03 -4.97 -1.38
N ALA A 69 3.00 -6.16 -0.78
CA ALA A 69 2.45 -6.34 0.55
C ALA A 69 3.53 -6.01 1.60
N CYS A 70 3.49 -4.82 2.20
CA CYS A 70 4.43 -4.44 3.24
C CYS A 70 3.84 -4.80 4.60
N HIS A 71 4.15 -6.00 5.07
CA HIS A 71 3.87 -6.40 6.45
C HIS A 71 5.08 -6.03 7.32
N ILE A 72 4.93 -5.03 8.19
CA ILE A 72 5.63 -5.09 9.49
C ILE A 72 4.80 -6.05 10.33
N ASN A 73 5.39 -7.16 10.73
CA ASN A 73 4.74 -8.12 11.62
C ASN A 73 4.50 -7.41 12.96
N GLN A 74 3.36 -6.75 13.14
CA GLN A 74 2.94 -6.12 14.41
C GLN A 74 2.71 -7.18 15.52
N ALA A 75 2.94 -8.46 15.20
CA ALA A 75 2.88 -9.60 16.12
C ALA A 75 4.26 -10.20 16.50
N THR A 76 5.38 -9.60 16.08
CA THR A 76 6.67 -9.90 16.71
C THR A 76 7.29 -8.60 17.14
N GLY A 77 7.08 -8.25 18.41
CA GLY A 77 8.06 -7.45 19.10
C GLY A 77 9.43 -8.06 18.83
N PHE A 78 10.37 -7.24 18.36
CA PHE A 78 11.76 -7.46 18.71
C PHE A 78 11.84 -7.28 20.23
N GLY A 79 11.39 -8.32 20.96
CA GLY A 79 11.89 -8.58 22.30
C GLY A 79 13.38 -8.91 22.21
N PRO A 80 14.13 -8.72 23.31
CA PRO A 80 15.59 -8.70 23.30
C PRO A 80 16.23 -9.93 22.64
#